data_AF-A0A2I8VS11-F1
#
_entry.id   AF-A0A2I8VS11-F1
#
_cell.length_a   1.000
_cell.length_b   1.000
_cell.length_c   1.000
_cell.angle_alpha   90.00
_cell.angle_beta   90.00
_cell.angle_gamma   90.00
#
_symmetry.space_group_name_H-M   'P 1'
#
loop_
_entity.id
_entity.type
_entity.pdbx_description
1 polymer ?
#
loop_
_entity_poly.entity_id
_entity_poly.type
_entity_poly.pdbx_seq_one_letter_code
_entity_poly.pdbx_strand_id
1 'polypeptide(L)'
;MTVAESLAGFAIVALALVAMGYERFVEWRTVEEGTVEYVQRQYERGEIDLAELERRLDVVADREAQRIRESVERVSGIGEATSWSVAEEFSSLREVRDASVEELQSVSGVGEKRALAIRERL
;
A
#
# COMPACT_ATOMS: atom_id res chain seq x y z
N MET A 1 -12.24 24.34 -47.94
CA MET A 1 -11.56 23.62 -46.86
C MET A 1 -10.16 23.31 -47.34
N THR A 2 -9.16 23.97 -46.78
CA THR A 2 -7.76 23.85 -47.25
C THR A 2 -7.08 22.68 -46.57
N VAL A 3 -6.04 22.10 -47.20
CA VAL A 3 -5.30 20.94 -46.69
C VAL A 3 -4.77 21.16 -45.26
N ALA A 4 -4.47 22.42 -44.89
CA ALA A 4 -4.04 22.81 -43.56
C ALA A 4 -5.11 22.65 -42.47
N GLU A 5 -6.39 22.89 -42.77
CA GLU A 5 -7.50 22.72 -41.83
C GLU A 5 -7.75 21.23 -41.52
N SER A 6 -7.55 20.36 -42.52
CA SER A 6 -7.69 18.91 -42.36
C SER A 6 -6.55 18.31 -41.52
N LEU A 7 -5.31 18.80 -41.68
CA LEU A 7 -4.16 18.35 -40.91
C LEU A 7 -4.24 18.79 -39.43
N ALA A 8 -4.74 20.00 -39.17
CA ALA A 8 -4.94 20.49 -37.80
C ALA A 8 -5.96 19.64 -37.02
N GLY A 9 -7.06 19.23 -37.67
CA GLY A 9 -8.05 18.33 -37.06
C GLY A 9 -7.47 16.96 -36.70
N PHE A 10 -6.67 16.37 -37.59
CA PHE A 10 -6.00 15.08 -37.33
C PHE A 10 -4.99 15.15 -36.18
N ALA A 11 -4.21 16.24 -36.10
CA ALA A 11 -3.24 16.42 -35.03
C ALA A 11 -3.91 16.50 -33.64
N ILE A 12 -5.05 17.19 -33.54
CA ILE A 12 -5.82 17.29 -32.30
C ILE A 12 -6.39 15.93 -31.89
N VAL A 13 -6.94 15.17 -32.84
CA VAL A 13 -7.44 13.82 -32.56
C VAL A 13 -6.31 12.88 -32.14
N ALA A 14 -5.16 12.94 -32.82
CA ALA A 14 -4.00 12.12 -32.46
C ALA A 14 -3.47 12.47 -31.05
N LEU A 15 -3.39 13.76 -30.70
CA LEU A 15 -3.03 14.19 -29.35
C LEU A 15 -4.04 13.73 -28.29
N ALA A 16 -5.34 13.81 -28.58
CA ALA A 16 -6.37 13.32 -27.68
C ALA A 16 -6.30 11.80 -27.48
N LEU A 17 -6.00 11.03 -28.52
CA LEU A 17 -5.80 9.59 -28.44
C LEU A 17 -4.54 9.21 -27.67
N VAL A 18 -3.44 9.95 -27.84
CA VAL A 18 -2.20 9.77 -27.07
C VAL A 18 -2.44 10.12 -25.61
N ALA A 19 -3.12 11.23 -25.29
CA ALA A 19 -3.45 11.61 -23.93
C ALA A 19 -4.36 10.57 -23.24
N MET A 20 -5.41 10.13 -23.93
CA MET A 20 -6.34 9.11 -23.42
C MET A 20 -5.66 7.74 -23.24
N GLY A 21 -4.77 7.37 -24.18
CA GLY A 21 -3.93 6.17 -24.05
C GLY A 21 -2.93 6.27 -22.91
N TYR A 22 -2.36 7.44 -22.68
CA TYR A 22 -1.41 7.69 -21.58
C TYR A 22 -2.08 7.61 -20.21
N GLU A 23 -3.27 8.22 -20.05
CA GLU A 23 -4.04 8.12 -18.80
C GLU A 23 -4.42 6.66 -18.50
N ARG A 24 -4.92 5.93 -19.50
CA ARG A 24 -5.24 4.49 -19.39
C ARG A 24 -4.02 3.63 -19.06
N PHE A 25 -2.85 3.96 -19.62
CA PHE A 25 -1.60 3.23 -19.41
C PHE A 25 -0.99 3.49 -18.03
N VAL A 26 -1.11 4.71 -17.51
CA VAL A 26 -0.68 5.07 -16.14
C VAL A 26 -1.57 4.40 -15.09
N GLU A 27 -2.87 4.30 -15.35
CA GLU A 27 -3.84 3.62 -14.47
C GLU A 27 -3.53 2.12 -14.29
N TRP A 28 -2.94 1.45 -15.29
CA TRP A 28 -2.57 0.02 -15.22
C TRP A 28 -1.26 -0.26 -14.45
N ARG A 29 -0.57 0.78 -13.97
CA ARG A 29 0.75 0.68 -13.30
C ARG A 29 0.73 0.93 -11.79
N THR A 30 -0.43 0.90 -11.14
CA THR A 30 -0.50 0.81 -9.67
C THR A 30 -0.02 -0.57 -9.25
N VAL A 31 1.17 -0.64 -8.64
CA VAL A 31 1.70 -1.92 -8.13
C VAL A 31 0.84 -2.35 -6.96
N GLU A 32 0.52 -3.63 -6.93
CA GLU A 32 -0.26 -4.23 -5.86
C GLU A 32 0.46 -4.10 -4.51
N GLU A 33 -0.24 -3.52 -3.53
CA GLU A 33 0.27 -3.34 -2.17
C GLU A 33 0.57 -4.70 -1.53
N GLY A 34 1.68 -4.79 -0.81
CA GLY A 34 2.13 -6.07 -0.21
C GLY A 34 2.98 -6.95 -1.14
N THR A 35 3.42 -6.43 -2.30
CA THR A 35 4.38 -7.12 -3.18
C THR A 35 5.81 -6.60 -3.00
N VAL A 36 6.80 -7.39 -3.41
CA VAL A 36 8.22 -6.97 -3.41
C VAL A 36 8.41 -5.70 -4.26
N GLU A 37 7.79 -5.63 -5.44
CA GLU A 37 7.88 -4.46 -6.32
C GLU A 37 7.30 -3.22 -5.65
N TYR A 38 6.23 -3.36 -4.86
CA TYR A 38 5.61 -2.24 -4.16
C TYR A 38 6.57 -1.61 -3.15
N VAL A 39 7.15 -2.45 -2.28
CA VAL A 39 8.07 -2.00 -1.24
C VAL A 39 9.36 -1.43 -1.86
N GLN A 40 9.89 -2.07 -2.90
CA GLN A 40 11.06 -1.56 -3.64
C GLN A 40 10.80 -0.19 -4.24
N ARG A 41 9.61 0.03 -4.82
CA ARG A 41 9.25 1.32 -5.41
C ARG A 41 9.15 2.43 -4.35
N GLN A 42 8.66 2.13 -3.14
CA GLN A 42 8.65 3.11 -2.04
C GLN A 42 10.08 3.53 -1.65
N TYR A 43 11.01 2.57 -1.60
CA TYR A 43 12.43 2.87 -1.34
C TYR A 43 13.06 3.71 -2.47
N GLU A 44 12.83 3.33 -3.74
CA GLU A 44 13.32 4.09 -4.90
C GLU A 44 12.83 5.55 -4.93
N ARG A 45 11.63 5.79 -4.40
CA ARG A 45 11.03 7.13 -4.27
C ARG A 45 11.50 7.89 -3.02
N GLY A 46 12.25 7.25 -2.13
CA GLY A 46 12.69 7.82 -0.86
C GLY A 46 11.56 7.97 0.17
N GLU A 47 10.45 7.24 0.01
CA GLU A 47 9.32 7.23 0.95
C GLU A 47 9.64 6.40 2.20
N ILE A 48 10.52 5.38 2.05
CA ILE A 48 11.06 4.55 3.12
C ILE A 48 12.58 4.47 3.00
N ASP A 49 13.26 4.24 4.13
CA ASP A 49 14.69 3.99 4.15
C ASP A 49 15.03 2.50 3.91
N LEU A 50 16.33 2.18 3.83
CA LEU A 50 16.78 0.81 3.59
C LEU A 50 16.37 -0.15 4.73
N ALA A 51 16.38 0.32 5.98
CA ALA A 51 16.03 -0.53 7.11
C ALA A 51 14.53 -0.89 7.09
N GLU A 52 13.68 0.05 6.71
CA GLU A 52 12.25 -0.19 6.51
C GLU A 52 11.97 -1.06 5.28
N LEU A 53 12.75 -0.92 4.20
CA LEU A 53 12.68 -1.82 3.05
C LEU A 53 12.94 -3.28 3.48
N GLU A 54 14.01 -3.53 4.23
CA GLU A 54 14.35 -4.86 4.72
C GLU A 54 13.23 -5.45 5.58
N ARG A 55 12.73 -4.70 6.57
CA ARG A 55 11.59 -5.13 7.42
C ARG A 55 10.35 -5.49 6.62
N ARG A 56 9.96 -4.65 5.66
CA ARG A 56 8.78 -4.90 4.83
C ARG A 56 8.99 -6.10 3.90
N LEU A 57 10.20 -6.32 3.40
CA LEU A 57 10.49 -7.50 2.57
C LEU A 57 10.33 -8.81 3.36
N ASP A 58 10.69 -8.83 4.65
CA ASP A 58 10.46 -9.99 5.52
C ASP A 58 8.95 -10.28 5.67
N VAL A 59 8.14 -9.24 5.88
CA VAL A 59 6.67 -9.37 5.93
C VAL A 59 6.10 -9.82 4.57
N VAL A 60 6.64 -9.35 3.44
CA VAL A 60 6.22 -9.83 2.11
C VAL A 60 6.59 -11.30 1.89
N ALA A 61 7.73 -11.75 2.42
CA ALA A 61 8.15 -13.14 2.28
C ALA A 61 7.29 -14.11 3.12
N ASP A 62 6.68 -13.63 4.21
CA ASP A 62 5.83 -14.42 5.11
C ASP A 62 4.33 -14.26 4.79
N ARG A 63 3.70 -15.37 4.38
CA ARG A 63 2.28 -15.44 4.07
C ARG A 63 1.37 -15.14 5.26
N GLU A 64 1.78 -15.46 6.49
CA GLU A 64 0.96 -15.18 7.67
C GLU A 64 1.09 -13.70 8.05
N ALA A 65 2.30 -13.13 7.99
CA ALA A 65 2.52 -11.71 8.19
C ALA A 65 1.72 -10.86 7.18
N GLN A 66 1.66 -11.25 5.90
CA GLN A 66 0.79 -10.59 4.93
C GLN A 66 -0.70 -10.62 5.33
N ARG A 67 -1.20 -11.75 5.83
CA ARG A 67 -2.61 -11.85 6.30
C ARG A 67 -2.88 -10.95 7.50
N ILE A 68 -1.91 -10.84 8.40
CA ILE A 68 -1.98 -9.91 9.54
C ILE A 68 -2.08 -8.49 9.02
N ARG A 69 -1.15 -8.07 8.17
CA ARG A 69 -1.14 -6.74 7.55
C ARG A 69 -2.48 -6.41 6.91
N GLU A 70 -2.97 -7.26 5.99
CA GLU A 70 -4.22 -7.04 5.27
C GLU A 70 -5.46 -6.99 6.19
N SER A 71 -5.47 -7.76 7.27
CA SER A 71 -6.59 -7.78 8.20
C SER A 71 -6.59 -6.57 9.11
N VAL A 72 -5.41 -6.18 9.60
CA VAL A 72 -5.20 -5.04 10.48
C VAL A 72 -5.42 -3.73 9.71
N GLU A 73 -4.99 -3.63 8.47
CA GLU A 73 -5.18 -2.45 7.62
C GLU A 73 -6.66 -2.13 7.33
N ARG A 74 -7.51 -3.16 7.30
CA ARG A 74 -8.97 -2.98 7.13
C ARG A 74 -9.66 -2.41 8.38
N VAL A 75 -8.95 -2.34 9.51
CA VAL A 75 -9.47 -1.71 10.73
C VAL A 75 -9.48 -0.19 10.54
N SER A 76 -10.64 0.43 10.81
CA SER A 76 -10.80 1.87 10.64
C SER A 76 -9.80 2.66 11.50
N GLY A 77 -9.05 3.56 10.88
CA GLY A 77 -8.04 4.38 11.56
C GLY A 77 -6.65 3.74 11.65
N ILE A 78 -6.47 2.55 11.06
CA ILE A 78 -5.17 1.96 10.77
C ILE A 78 -4.80 2.29 9.32
N GLY A 79 -3.57 2.73 9.12
CA GLY A 79 -3.01 2.95 7.79
C GLY A 79 -1.85 2.01 7.53
N GLU A 80 -1.37 2.02 6.29
CA GLU A 80 -0.33 1.14 5.77
C GLU A 80 0.88 0.96 6.71
N ALA A 81 1.54 2.05 7.12
CA ALA A 81 2.70 1.95 8.01
C ALA A 81 2.40 1.22 9.33
N THR A 82 1.21 1.42 9.90
CA THR A 82 0.80 0.74 11.14
C THR A 82 0.47 -0.73 10.90
N SER A 83 -0.13 -1.09 9.76
CA SER A 83 -0.41 -2.49 9.44
C SER A 83 0.88 -3.28 9.18
N TRP A 84 1.91 -2.67 8.59
CA TRP A 84 3.24 -3.25 8.47
C TRP A 84 3.88 -3.51 9.84
N SER A 85 3.90 -2.50 10.73
CA SER A 85 4.47 -2.69 12.07
C SER A 85 3.77 -3.81 12.86
N VAL A 86 2.44 -3.91 12.77
CA VAL A 86 1.72 -4.99 13.47
C VAL A 86 2.03 -6.36 12.85
N ALA A 87 2.21 -6.44 11.53
CA ALA A 87 2.55 -7.68 10.86
C ALA A 87 3.99 -8.16 11.13
N GLU A 88 4.89 -7.24 11.47
CA GLU A 88 6.26 -7.55 11.89
C GLU A 88 6.30 -8.12 13.32
N GLU A 89 5.52 -7.52 14.23
CA GLU A 89 5.57 -7.86 15.66
C GLU A 89 4.83 -9.16 16.01
N PHE A 90 3.82 -9.54 15.22
CA PHE A 90 2.97 -10.70 15.51
C PHE A 90 3.15 -11.81 14.48
N SER A 91 3.17 -13.06 14.96
CA SER A 91 3.39 -14.24 14.11
C SER A 91 2.09 -14.87 13.60
N SER A 92 0.92 -14.49 14.12
CA SER A 92 -0.36 -14.97 13.62
C SER A 92 -1.53 -14.05 13.92
N LEU A 93 -2.61 -14.14 13.14
CA LEU A 93 -3.85 -13.42 13.43
C LEU A 93 -4.47 -13.80 14.78
N ARG A 94 -4.24 -15.03 15.26
CA ARG A 94 -4.70 -15.45 16.59
C ARG A 94 -3.97 -14.66 17.67
N GLU A 95 -2.66 -14.49 17.54
CA GLU A 95 -1.85 -13.74 18.48
C GLU A 95 -2.30 -12.28 18.56
N VAL A 96 -2.59 -11.64 17.42
CA VAL A 96 -3.12 -10.27 17.38
C VAL A 96 -4.47 -10.15 18.10
N ARG A 97 -5.34 -11.17 17.99
CA ARG A 97 -6.65 -11.20 18.64
C ARG A 97 -6.56 -11.40 20.15
N ASP A 98 -5.64 -12.28 20.56
CA ASP A 98 -5.45 -12.64 21.95
C ASP A 98 -4.59 -11.59 22.69
N ALA A 99 -3.89 -10.73 21.97
CA ALA A 99 -3.10 -9.63 22.51
C ALA A 99 -3.94 -8.63 23.32
N SER A 100 -3.41 -8.25 24.48
CA SER A 100 -3.93 -7.16 25.29
C SER A 100 -3.78 -5.80 24.58
N VAL A 101 -4.49 -4.79 25.09
CA VAL A 101 -4.36 -3.43 24.57
C VAL A 101 -2.95 -2.90 24.80
N GLU A 102 -2.35 -3.25 25.93
CA GLU A 102 -0.97 -2.90 26.28
C GLU A 102 0.04 -3.56 25.33
N GLU A 103 -0.15 -4.83 24.98
CA GLU A 103 0.70 -5.52 24.00
C GLU A 103 0.57 -4.89 22.61
N LEU A 104 -0.66 -4.61 22.15
CA LEU A 104 -0.88 -3.92 20.88
C LEU A 104 -0.26 -2.52 20.87
N GLN A 105 -0.28 -1.80 22.00
CA GLN A 105 0.33 -0.48 22.11
C GLN A 105 1.87 -0.49 22.09
N SER A 106 2.51 -1.64 22.30
CA SER A 106 3.96 -1.75 22.18
C SER A 106 4.43 -1.59 20.73
N VAL A 107 3.54 -1.84 19.76
CA VAL A 107 3.81 -1.66 18.34
C VAL A 107 3.89 -0.17 18.00
N SER A 108 4.97 0.22 17.32
CA SER A 108 5.15 1.60 16.85
C SER A 108 3.98 2.08 15.99
N GLY A 109 3.37 3.20 16.38
CA GLY A 109 2.22 3.78 15.70
C GLY A 109 0.86 3.29 16.18
N VAL A 110 0.80 2.30 17.08
CA VAL A 110 -0.45 1.84 17.71
C VAL A 110 -0.67 2.53 19.05
N GLY A 111 -1.46 3.60 19.05
CA GLY A 111 -1.95 4.21 20.30
C GLY A 111 -3.18 3.49 20.84
N GLU A 112 -3.61 3.84 22.06
CA GLU A 112 -4.77 3.23 22.74
C GLU A 112 -6.01 3.11 21.86
N LYS A 113 -6.39 4.17 21.15
CA LYS A 113 -7.56 4.15 20.25
C LYS A 113 -7.42 3.11 19.13
N ARG A 114 -6.22 2.94 18.57
CA ARG A 114 -5.95 1.98 17.50
C ARG A 114 -5.92 0.56 18.05
N ALA A 115 -5.27 0.35 19.20
CA ALA A 115 -5.27 -0.93 19.89
C ALA A 115 -6.70 -1.42 20.21
N LEU A 116 -7.55 -0.53 20.73
CA LEU A 116 -8.96 -0.83 20.96
C LEU A 116 -9.69 -1.18 19.66
N ALA A 117 -9.50 -0.40 18.60
CA ALA A 117 -10.13 -0.65 17.31
C ALA A 117 -9.73 -2.00 16.70
N ILE A 118 -8.45 -2.39 16.83
CA ILE A 118 -7.92 -3.68 16.36
C ILE A 118 -8.61 -4.81 17.11
N ARG A 119 -8.64 -4.75 18.45
CA ARG A 119 -9.26 -5.78 19.31
C ARG A 119 -10.78 -5.91 19.12
N GLU A 120 -11.46 -4.81 18.83
CA GLU A 120 -12.91 -4.83 18.58
C GLU A 120 -13.27 -5.42 17.21
N ARG A 121 -12.34 -5.43 16.24
CA ARG A 121 -12.62 -5.79 14.85
C ARG A 121 -12.03 -7.11 14.39
N LEU A 122 -10.97 -7.59 15.02
CA LEU A 122 -10.33 -8.86 14.68
C LEU A 122 -10.87 -9.99 15.54
#